data_AF-A0A3M1QU67-F1
#
_entry.id   AF-A0A3M1QU67-F1
#
_cell.length_a   1.000
_cell.length_b   1.000
_cell.length_c   1.000
_cell.angle_alpha   90.00
_cell.angle_beta   90.00
_cell.angle_gamma   90.00
#
_symmetry.space_group_name_H-M   'P 1'
#
loop_
_entity.id
_entity.type
_entity.pdbx_description
1 polymer ?
#
loop_
_entity_poly.entity_id
_entity_poly.type
_entity_poly.pdbx_seq_one_letter_code
_entity_poly.pdbx_strand_id
1 'polypeptide(L)'
;MDFDHYQQQAKSTAQYPREQGRSYTVLGLAGEAGELANLHKKLLRGDYHSDSKDEAAYIELVRGELGDVLWYAAMVAEEHGLSLAEIAQENLDKLASRQARGVIKGSGDKR
;
A
#
# COMPACT_ATOMS: atom_id res chain seq x y z
N MET A 1 6.81 3.85 -15.02
CA MET A 1 7.65 4.26 -13.88
C MET A 1 7.96 3.01 -13.08
N ASP A 2 9.22 2.76 -12.73
CA ASP A 2 9.59 1.67 -11.82
C ASP A 2 9.54 2.15 -10.34
N PHE A 3 9.74 1.22 -9.40
CA PHE A 3 9.60 1.54 -7.97
C PHE A 3 10.71 2.45 -7.42
N ASP A 4 11.93 2.38 -7.95
CA ASP A 4 13.00 3.29 -7.54
C ASP A 4 12.69 4.71 -8.01
N HIS A 5 12.31 4.87 -9.27
CA HIS A 5 11.89 6.14 -9.84
C HIS A 5 10.68 6.70 -9.09
N TYR A 6 9.70 5.85 -8.76
CA TYR A 6 8.54 6.24 -7.96
C TYR A 6 8.95 6.73 -6.57
N GLN A 7 9.79 5.97 -5.84
CA GLN A 7 10.25 6.35 -4.51
C GLN A 7 10.99 7.69 -4.52
N GLN A 8 11.86 7.94 -5.51
CA GLN A 8 12.55 9.22 -5.67
C GLN A 8 11.57 10.38 -5.92
N GLN A 9 10.55 10.17 -6.76
CA GLN A 9 9.54 11.21 -6.98
C GLN A 9 8.69 11.46 -5.73
N ALA A 10 8.24 10.40 -5.04
CA ALA A 10 7.47 10.50 -3.80
C ALA A 10 8.26 11.25 -2.70
N LYS A 11 9.56 10.99 -2.61
CA LYS A 11 10.46 11.69 -1.68
C LYS A 11 10.50 13.19 -1.96
N SER A 12 10.46 13.60 -3.22
CA SER A 12 10.54 15.02 -3.59
C SER A 12 9.31 15.83 -3.15
N THR A 13 8.18 15.17 -2.89
CA THR A 13 6.94 15.80 -2.39
C THR A 13 6.76 15.67 -0.88
N ALA A 14 7.66 14.94 -0.19
CA ALA A 14 7.55 14.61 1.23
C ALA A 14 7.76 15.81 2.15
N GLN A 15 6.69 16.18 2.87
CA GLN A 15 6.68 17.25 3.86
C GLN A 15 6.12 16.72 5.19
N TYR A 16 7.00 16.50 6.16
CA TYR A 16 6.69 16.12 7.53
C TYR A 16 7.90 16.36 8.44
N PRO A 17 7.72 16.39 9.78
CA PRO A 17 8.82 16.56 10.72
C PRO A 17 9.84 15.42 10.61
N ARG A 18 11.08 15.74 10.21
CA ARG A 18 12.12 14.72 9.91
C ARG A 18 12.62 14.01 11.16
N GLU A 19 12.62 14.67 12.31
CA GLU A 19 12.99 14.05 13.59
C GLU A 19 12.03 12.93 14.01
N GLN A 20 10.80 12.92 13.46
CA GLN A 20 9.77 11.92 13.72
C GLN A 20 9.39 11.13 12.46
N GLY A 21 10.19 11.21 11.38
CA GLY A 21 9.82 10.71 10.05
C GLY A 21 9.42 9.23 10.04
N ARG A 22 10.16 8.36 10.75
CA ARG A 22 9.80 6.94 10.89
C ARG A 22 8.43 6.72 11.54
N SER A 23 8.16 7.38 12.66
CA SER A 23 6.89 7.26 13.37
C SER A 23 5.75 7.85 12.53
N TYR A 24 5.98 9.02 11.93
CA TYR A 24 5.01 9.71 11.07
C TYR A 24 4.59 8.82 9.90
N THR A 25 5.56 8.27 9.17
CA THR A 25 5.30 7.48 7.95
C THR A 25 4.67 6.12 8.24
N VAL A 26 5.05 5.45 9.33
CA VAL A 26 4.42 4.18 9.74
C VAL A 26 2.97 4.39 10.21
N LEU A 27 2.72 5.45 10.98
CA LEU A 27 1.36 5.78 11.42
C LEU A 27 0.49 6.22 10.24
N GLY A 28 1.03 7.01 9.32
CA GLY A 28 0.36 7.39 8.08
C GLY A 28 -0.01 6.18 7.23
N LEU A 29 0.93 5.24 7.02
CA LEU A 29 0.64 3.98 6.31
C LEU A 29 -0.55 3.22 6.92
N ALA A 30 -0.60 3.13 8.25
CA ALA A 30 -1.71 2.49 8.95
C ALA A 30 -3.03 3.27 8.80
N GLY A 31 -2.96 4.61 8.79
CA GLY A 31 -4.08 5.51 8.52
C GLY A 31 -4.70 5.23 7.16
N GLU A 32 -3.92 5.31 6.08
CA GLU A 32 -4.42 5.12 4.71
C GLU A 32 -4.97 3.71 4.47
N ALA A 33 -4.34 2.69 5.05
CA ALA A 33 -4.89 1.34 5.02
C ALA A 33 -6.26 1.26 5.74
N GLY A 34 -6.44 2.03 6.81
CA GLY A 34 -7.71 2.18 7.52
C GLY A 34 -8.76 2.96 6.73
N GLU A 35 -8.36 3.97 5.96
CA GLU A 35 -9.24 4.73 5.05
C GLU A 35 -9.76 3.82 3.93
N LEU A 36 -8.88 3.05 3.30
CA LEU A 36 -9.27 2.01 2.33
C LEU A 36 -10.26 0.99 2.94
N ALA A 37 -10.00 0.53 4.17
CA ALA A 37 -10.91 -0.38 4.86
C ALA A 37 -12.28 0.27 5.15
N ASN A 38 -12.30 1.54 5.54
CA ASN A 38 -13.53 2.31 5.75
C ASN A 38 -14.30 2.52 4.45
N LEU A 39 -13.61 2.77 3.33
CA LEU A 39 -14.22 2.87 2.01
C LEU A 39 -14.90 1.55 1.62
N HIS A 40 -14.24 0.41 1.82
CA HIS A 40 -14.85 -0.89 1.55
C HIS A 40 -16.05 -1.18 2.47
N LYS A 41 -15.98 -0.78 3.75
CA LYS A 41 -17.12 -0.88 4.67
C LYS A 41 -18.33 -0.07 4.19
N LYS A 42 -18.14 1.10 3.58
CA LYS A 42 -19.22 1.91 2.98
C LYS A 42 -19.88 1.19 1.80
N LEU A 43 -19.08 0.56 0.93
CA LEU A 43 -19.60 -0.31 -0.14
C LEU A 43 -20.50 -1.43 0.43
N LEU A 44 -20.03 -2.14 1.46
CA LEU A 44 -20.81 -3.23 2.08
C LEU A 44 -22.11 -2.76 2.76
N ARG A 45 -22.19 -1.49 3.17
CA ARG A 45 -23.42 -0.88 3.71
C ARG A 45 -24.45 -0.55 2.62
N GLY A 46 -24.04 -0.55 1.35
CA GLY A 46 -24.87 -0.14 0.21
C GLY A 46 -24.74 1.33 -0.15
N ASP A 47 -23.68 2.03 0.30
CA ASP A 47 -23.43 3.42 -0.09
C ASP A 47 -23.05 3.54 -1.57
N TYR A 48 -22.61 2.44 -2.20
CA TYR A 48 -22.29 2.32 -3.62
C TYR A 48 -23.01 1.10 -4.21
N HIS A 49 -23.55 1.24 -5.41
CA HIS A 49 -24.32 0.19 -6.09
C HIS A 49 -23.53 -0.34 -7.30
N SER A 50 -23.55 -1.66 -7.50
CA SER A 50 -22.78 -2.37 -8.53
C SER A 50 -23.23 -2.11 -9.98
N ASP A 51 -24.36 -1.43 -10.17
CA ASP A 51 -25.06 -1.43 -11.45
C ASP A 51 -24.97 -0.06 -12.17
N SER A 52 -24.11 0.85 -11.72
CA SER A 52 -24.17 2.27 -12.08
C SER A 52 -22.82 3.00 -12.10
N LYS A 53 -22.88 4.31 -12.40
CA LYS A 53 -21.80 5.31 -12.21
C LYS A 53 -21.14 5.25 -10.81
N ASP A 54 -21.83 4.69 -9.82
CA ASP A 54 -21.33 4.54 -8.45
C ASP A 54 -20.18 3.52 -8.35
N GLU A 55 -20.14 2.49 -9.22
CA GLU A 55 -19.02 1.54 -9.27
C GLU A 55 -17.75 2.23 -9.77
N ALA A 56 -17.85 2.99 -10.87
CA ALA A 56 -16.72 3.74 -11.41
C ALA A 56 -16.19 4.78 -10.40
N ALA A 57 -17.10 5.49 -9.71
CA ALA A 57 -16.72 6.42 -8.65
C ALA A 57 -16.03 5.70 -7.48
N TYR A 58 -16.54 4.55 -7.05
CA TYR A 58 -15.93 3.73 -6.00
C TYR A 58 -14.51 3.27 -6.39
N ILE A 59 -14.31 2.80 -7.62
CA ILE A 59 -13.00 2.37 -8.10
C ILE A 59 -11.99 3.53 -8.10
N GLU A 60 -12.40 4.73 -8.48
CA GLU A 60 -11.52 5.90 -8.42
C GLU A 60 -11.18 6.31 -6.98
N LEU A 61 -12.10 6.13 -6.03
CA LEU A 61 -11.78 6.29 -4.60
C LEU A 61 -10.77 5.23 -4.15
N VAL A 62 -10.97 3.95 -4.48
CA VAL A 62 -10.03 2.87 -4.16
C VAL A 62 -8.65 3.14 -4.75
N ARG A 63 -8.59 3.68 -5.97
CA ARG A 63 -7.33 4.08 -6.61
C ARG A 63 -6.60 5.15 -5.80
N GLY A 64 -7.31 6.15 -5.29
CA GLY A 64 -6.76 7.20 -4.43
C GLY A 64 -6.13 6.61 -3.17
N GLU A 65 -6.93 5.87 -2.39
CA GLU A 65 -6.49 5.27 -1.12
C GLU A 65 -5.31 4.31 -1.31
N LEU A 66 -5.30 3.50 -2.37
CA LEU A 66 -4.17 2.64 -2.70
C LEU A 66 -2.92 3.43 -3.11
N GLY A 67 -3.11 4.58 -3.77
CA GLY A 67 -2.05 5.52 -4.10
C GLY A 67 -1.40 6.10 -2.85
N ASP A 68 -2.21 6.48 -1.85
CA ASP A 68 -1.73 7.01 -0.58
C ASP A 68 -1.01 5.93 0.25
N VAL A 69 -1.56 4.71 0.29
CA VAL A 69 -0.87 3.54 0.86
C VAL A 69 0.50 3.32 0.20
N LEU A 70 0.56 3.40 -1.14
CA LEU A 70 1.82 3.22 -1.86
C LEU A 70 2.82 4.34 -1.57
N TRP A 71 2.35 5.60 -1.45
CA TRP A 71 3.20 6.73 -1.11
C TRP A 71 3.82 6.54 0.28
N TYR A 72 3.02 6.18 1.29
CA TYR A 72 3.55 5.92 2.63
C TYR A 72 4.45 4.69 2.68
N ALA A 73 4.18 3.62 1.90
CA ALA A 73 5.10 2.50 1.80
C ALA A 73 6.47 2.93 1.26
N ALA A 74 6.50 3.81 0.26
CA ALA A 74 7.73 4.39 -0.27
C ALA A 74 8.46 5.26 0.77
N MET A 75 7.73 6.04 1.56
CA MET A 75 8.32 6.89 2.61
C MET A 75 8.81 6.10 3.81
N VAL A 76 8.13 5.01 4.18
CA VAL A 76 8.64 4.07 5.19
C VAL A 76 9.95 3.46 4.70
N ALA A 77 10.04 3.04 3.44
CA ALA A 77 11.29 2.53 2.87
C ALA A 77 12.41 3.59 2.92
N GLU A 78 12.12 4.83 2.52
CA GLU A 78 13.07 5.95 2.56
C GLU A 78 13.59 6.24 3.97
N GLU A 79 12.71 6.35 4.97
CA GLU A 79 13.07 6.64 6.37
C GLU A 79 13.87 5.52 7.05
N HIS A 80 13.92 4.34 6.43
CA HIS A 80 14.73 3.18 6.84
C HIS A 80 15.93 2.92 5.92
N GLY A 81 16.16 3.75 4.89
CA GLY A 81 17.27 3.58 3.95
C GLY A 81 17.14 2.32 3.07
N LEU A 82 15.92 1.92 2.73
CA LEU A 82 15.61 0.74 1.91
C LEU A 82 15.17 1.15 0.51
N SER A 83 15.48 0.33 -0.50
CA SER A 83 14.90 0.47 -1.85
C SER A 83 13.51 -0.17 -1.89
N LEU A 84 12.53 0.59 -2.39
CA LEU A 84 11.20 0.06 -2.64
C LEU A 84 11.21 -1.01 -3.75
N ALA A 85 12.09 -0.88 -4.75
CA ALA A 85 12.24 -1.87 -5.82
C ALA A 85 12.78 -3.20 -5.29
N GLU A 86 13.78 -3.17 -4.41
CA GLU A 86 14.30 -4.38 -3.76
C GLU A 86 13.22 -5.06 -2.90
N ILE A 87 12.49 -4.29 -2.09
CA ILE A 87 11.36 -4.81 -1.29
C ILE A 87 10.31 -5.51 -2.20
N ALA A 88 9.97 -4.89 -3.33
CA ALA A 88 9.02 -5.44 -4.28
C ALA A 88 9.54 -6.75 -4.89
N GLN A 89 10.80 -6.78 -5.34
CA GLN A 89 11.42 -7.96 -5.94
C GLN A 89 11.52 -9.12 -4.95
N GLU A 90 12.01 -8.87 -3.74
CA GLU A 90 12.10 -9.87 -2.68
C GLU A 90 10.70 -10.43 -2.30
N ASN A 91 9.67 -9.58 -2.35
CA ASN A 91 8.29 -10.02 -2.12
C ASN A 91 7.85 -11.01 -3.21
N LEU A 92 8.09 -10.70 -4.48
CA LEU A 92 7.77 -11.57 -5.62
C LEU A 92 8.51 -12.90 -5.53
N ASP A 93 9.82 -12.88 -5.25
CA ASP A 93 10.64 -14.08 -5.13
C ASP A 93 10.15 -15.00 -4.00
N LYS A 94 9.82 -14.40 -2.84
CA LYS A 94 9.22 -15.10 -1.71
C LYS A 94 7.88 -15.74 -2.08
N LEU A 95 7.00 -15.03 -2.81
CA LEU A 95 5.70 -15.54 -3.21
C LEU A 95 5.83 -16.66 -4.27
N ALA A 96 6.72 -16.50 -5.25
CA ALA A 96 7.02 -17.53 -6.24
C ALA A 96 7.58 -18.81 -5.58
N SER A 97 8.49 -18.66 -4.61
CA SER A 97 8.99 -19.77 -3.80
C SER A 97 7.88 -20.50 -3.02
N ARG A 98 6.93 -19.75 -2.45
CA ARG A 98 5.76 -20.35 -1.78
C ARG A 98 4.85 -21.09 -2.75
N GLN A 99 4.66 -20.55 -3.95
CA GLN A 99 3.88 -21.19 -5.00
C GLN A 99 4.53 -22.51 -5.46
N ALA A 100 5.83 -22.50 -5.73
CA ALA A 100 6.57 -23.69 -6.16
C ALA A 100 6.54 -24.83 -5.12
N ARG A 101 6.48 -24.49 -3.83
CA ARG A 101 6.37 -25.45 -2.72
C ARG A 101 4.92 -25.88 -2.43
N GLY A 102 3.92 -25.34 -3.12
CA GLY A 102 2.51 -25.64 -2.86
C GLY A 102 1.97 -25.10 -1.53
N VAL A 103 2.67 -24.18 -0.86
CA VAL A 103 2.32 -23.63 0.46
C VAL A 103 1.73 -22.22 0.39
N ILE A 104 1.35 -21.75 -0.81
CA ILE A 104 0.77 -20.41 -0.98
C ILE A 104 -0.61 -20.28 -0.33
N LYS A 105 -1.36 -21.39 -0.27
CA LYS A 105 -2.61 -21.53 0.50
C LYS A 105 -2.27 -22.17 1.84
N GLY A 106 -1.91 -21.37 2.84
CA GLY A 106 -1.59 -21.88 4.18
C GLY A 106 -1.62 -20.77 5.22
N SER A 107 -2.53 -20.92 6.18
CA SER A 107 -2.80 -20.04 7.32
C SER A 107 -1.53 -19.52 7.99
N GLY A 108 -1.34 -18.20 7.99
CA GLY A 108 -0.66 -17.31 8.96
C GLY A 108 0.65 -17.70 9.68
N ASP A 109 0.88 -18.95 10.00
CA ASP A 109 1.80 -19.39 11.03
C ASP A 109 3.00 -20.11 10.43
N LYS A 110 4.04 -19.32 10.19
CA LYS A 110 5.48 -19.61 10.29
C LYS A 110 6.21 -18.64 9.36
N ARG A 111 6.37 -17.43 9.87
CA ARG A 111 7.51 -16.57 9.56
C ARG A 111 8.60 -16.89 10.57
#